data_AF-A0A7W0P455-F1
#
_entry.id   AF-A0A7W0P455-F1
#
_cell.length_a   1.000
_cell.length_b   1.000
_cell.length_c   1.000
_cell.angle_alpha   90.00
_cell.angle_beta   90.00
_cell.angle_gamma   90.00
#
_symmetry.space_group_name_H-M   'P 1'
#
loop_
_entity.id
_entity.type
_entity.pdbx_description
1 polymer ?
#
loop_
_entity_poly.entity_id
_entity_poly.type
_entity_poly.pdbx_seq_one_letter_code
_entity_poly.pdbx_strand_id
1 'polypeptide(L)'
;MSPPRVVLLTSIIAPHRIPLFNALAADPALDLTVVFMARTDPSRRWQVPYHEVRFSHRTLHELWLTRRGAAFTHVSSGLVSVLREVRPDVLVVGGWDQLAHLESFALRRHLAGAFIWWVEGTLRDQRKNHVAIRHLKRRLVVA
;
A
#
# COMPACT_ATOMS: atom_id res chain seq x y z
N MET A 1 22.54 13.62 9.58
CA MET A 1 22.00 13.04 8.32
C MET A 1 20.48 13.15 8.39
N SER A 2 19.80 13.53 7.31
CA SER A 2 18.33 13.52 7.30
C SER A 2 17.80 12.09 7.39
N PRO A 3 16.67 11.85 8.08
CA PRO A 3 16.08 10.51 8.13
C PRO A 3 15.66 10.03 6.73
N PRO A 4 15.70 8.72 6.44
CA PRO A 4 15.22 8.17 5.19
C PRO A 4 13.73 8.47 4.98
N ARG A 5 13.37 8.88 3.77
CA ARG A 5 11.98 9.09 3.37
C ARG A 5 11.36 7.75 2.99
N VAL A 6 10.35 7.37 3.73
CA VAL A 6 9.66 6.09 3.58
C VAL A 6 8.26 6.33 3.03
N VAL A 7 7.97 5.74 1.88
CA VAL A 7 6.60 5.65 1.37
C VAL A 7 6.03 4.28 1.72
N LEU A 8 4.87 4.25 2.38
CA LEU A 8 4.12 3.04 2.67
C LEU A 8 2.87 3.00 1.81
N LEU A 9 2.85 2.14 0.80
CA LEU A 9 1.71 1.91 -0.08
C LEU A 9 0.78 0.85 0.52
N THR A 10 -0.49 1.17 0.75
CA THR A 10 -1.48 0.24 1.32
C THR A 10 -2.88 0.46 0.73
N SER A 11 -3.82 -0.46 0.99
CA SER A 11 -5.09 -0.52 0.30
C SER A 11 -6.01 0.68 0.60
N ILE A 12 -6.51 0.78 1.83
CA ILE A 12 -7.50 1.79 2.25
C ILE A 12 -7.19 2.32 3.65
N ILE A 13 -7.83 3.43 4.02
CA ILE A 13 -7.69 4.00 5.36
C ILE A 13 -8.51 3.17 6.35
N ALA A 14 -7.85 2.25 7.04
CA ALA A 14 -8.47 1.37 8.02
C ALA A 14 -8.25 1.90 9.45
N PRO A 15 -9.31 2.09 10.27
CA PRO A 15 -9.18 2.65 11.62
C PRO A 15 -8.15 1.93 12.49
N HIS A 16 -8.15 0.60 12.45
CA HIS A 16 -7.23 -0.23 13.23
C HIS A 16 -5.75 -0.11 12.79
N ARG A 17 -5.45 0.48 11.62
CA ARG A 17 -4.09 0.75 11.16
C ARG A 17 -3.57 2.12 11.55
N ILE A 18 -4.46 3.06 11.88
CA ILE A 18 -4.08 4.43 12.22
C ILE A 18 -3.12 4.48 13.42
N PRO A 19 -3.35 3.75 14.54
CA PRO A 19 -2.41 3.75 15.66
C PRO A 19 -1.00 3.28 15.27
N LEU A 20 -0.91 2.26 14.42
CA LEU A 20 0.38 1.75 13.93
C LEU A 20 1.10 2.81 13.09
N PHE A 21 0.41 3.43 12.14
CA PHE A 21 1.02 4.44 11.28
C PHE A 21 1.36 5.73 12.04
N ASN A 22 0.57 6.10 13.06
CA ASN A 22 0.90 7.18 13.98
C ASN A 22 2.18 6.87 14.76
N ALA A 23 2.33 5.64 15.26
CA ALA A 23 3.54 5.22 15.98
C ALA A 23 4.77 5.25 15.07
N LEU A 24 4.65 4.79 13.82
CA LEU A 24 5.74 4.86 12.85
C LEU A 24 6.13 6.30 12.50
N ALA A 25 5.15 7.19 12.28
CA ALA A 25 5.42 8.58 11.96
C ALA A 25 6.00 9.39 13.13
N ALA A 26 5.82 8.92 14.37
CA ALA A 26 6.41 9.54 15.56
C ALA A 26 7.89 9.16 15.75
N ASP A 27 8.39 8.15 15.05
CA ASP A 27 9.79 7.73 15.13
C ASP A 27 10.69 8.72 14.34
N PRO A 28 11.59 9.46 15.00
CA PRO A 28 12.47 10.41 14.32
C PRO A 28 13.50 9.74 13.39
N ALA A 29 13.61 8.41 13.42
CA ALA A 29 14.50 7.66 12.53
C ALA A 29 13.99 7.55 11.08
N LEU A 30 12.74 7.95 10.79
CA LEU A 30 12.18 7.90 9.44
C LEU A 30 11.22 9.07 9.16
N ASP A 31 11.11 9.47 7.89
CA ASP A 31 10.12 10.42 7.40
C ASP A 31 9.02 9.66 6.64
N LEU A 32 7.89 9.43 7.29
CA LEU A 32 6.82 8.56 6.75
C LEU A 32 5.79 9.34 5.92
N THR A 33 5.53 8.86 4.71
CA THR A 33 4.33 9.17 3.94
C THR A 33 3.53 7.91 3.63
N VAL A 34 2.27 7.85 4.06
CA VAL A 34 1.38 6.73 3.77
C VAL A 34 0.55 7.01 2.51
N VAL A 35 0.61 6.11 1.55
CA VAL A 35 -0.13 6.21 0.28
C VAL A 35 -1.22 5.16 0.26
N PHE A 36 -2.47 5.61 0.20
CA PHE A 36 -3.64 4.74 0.11
C PHE A 36 -4.10 4.59 -1.33
N MET A 37 -4.45 3.39 -1.76
CA MET A 37 -5.01 3.15 -3.10
C MET A 37 -6.42 3.70 -3.25
N ALA A 38 -7.19 3.69 -2.16
CA ALA A 38 -8.53 4.26 -2.10
C ALA A 38 -8.85 4.77 -0.69
N ARG A 39 -9.88 5.62 -0.57
CA ARG A 39 -10.31 6.17 0.73
C ARG A 39 -11.02 5.14 1.59
N THR A 40 -11.90 4.34 0.97
CA THR A 40 -12.73 3.32 1.60
C THR A 40 -13.00 2.18 0.62
N ASP A 41 -13.64 1.12 1.08
CA ASP A 41 -14.06 -0.04 0.27
C ASP A 41 -15.54 -0.34 0.59
N PRO A 42 -16.40 -0.64 -0.40
CA PRO A 42 -17.85 -0.85 -0.17
C PRO A 42 -18.17 -2.02 0.76
N SER A 43 -17.26 -2.97 0.96
CA SER A 43 -17.41 -4.05 1.92
C SER A 43 -17.24 -3.59 3.38
N ARG A 44 -16.81 -2.34 3.60
CA ARG A 44 -16.51 -1.80 4.93
C ARG A 44 -17.64 -0.93 5.43
N ARG A 45 -17.96 -1.12 6.71
CA ARG A 45 -19.03 -0.39 7.40
C ARG A 45 -18.54 0.79 8.22
N TRP A 46 -17.22 0.91 8.40
CA TRP A 46 -16.64 1.99 9.19
C TRP A 46 -16.46 3.26 8.35
N GLN A 47 -16.57 4.40 9.03
CA GLN A 47 -16.11 5.67 8.49
C GLN A 47 -14.64 5.88 8.81
N VAL A 48 -13.96 6.71 8.03
CA VAL A 48 -12.54 7.03 8.25
C VAL A 48 -12.41 8.08 9.35
N PRO A 49 -11.78 7.78 10.50
CA PRO A 49 -11.61 8.74 11.58
C PRO A 49 -10.41 9.65 11.30
N TYR A 50 -10.56 10.59 10.35
CA TYR A 50 -9.48 11.50 9.95
C TYR A 50 -8.88 12.31 11.11
N HIS A 51 -9.66 12.59 12.16
CA HIS A 51 -9.20 13.29 13.35
C HIS A 51 -8.14 12.51 14.16
N GLU A 52 -8.03 11.20 13.95
CA GLU A 52 -7.00 10.37 14.60
C GLU A 52 -5.69 10.29 13.80
N VAL A 53 -5.68 10.75 12.54
CA VAL A 53 -4.52 10.63 11.64
C VAL A 53 -3.48 11.69 11.98
N ARG A 54 -2.28 11.24 12.37
CA ARG A 54 -1.14 12.09 12.75
C ARG A 54 0.10 11.88 11.87
N PHE A 55 -0.10 11.35 10.67
CA PHE A 55 0.94 11.07 9.68
C PHE A 55 0.63 11.73 8.34
N SER A 56 1.68 12.06 7.59
CA SER A 56 1.56 12.51 6.20
C SER A 56 0.95 11.41 5.35
N HIS A 57 -0.08 11.75 4.58
CA HIS A 57 -0.71 10.78 3.69
C HIS A 57 -1.12 11.37 2.35
N ARG A 58 -1.29 10.48 1.38
CA ARG A 58 -1.87 10.73 0.06
C ARG A 58 -2.86 9.61 -0.24
N THR A 59 -3.93 9.92 -0.96
CA THR A 59 -4.80 8.90 -1.54
C THR A 59 -4.68 8.99 -3.04
N LEU A 60 -4.44 7.85 -3.69
CA LEU A 60 -4.37 7.75 -5.14
C LEU A 60 -5.74 8.04 -5.76
N HIS A 61 -5.74 8.38 -7.04
CA HIS A 61 -6.97 8.62 -7.77
C HIS A 61 -7.58 7.28 -8.17
N GLU A 62 -8.76 6.95 -7.63
CA GLU A 62 -9.48 5.74 -8.00
C GLU A 62 -10.09 5.91 -9.40
N LEU A 63 -9.62 5.12 -10.37
CA LEU A 63 -10.14 5.09 -11.73
C LEU A 63 -11.36 4.17 -11.83
N TRP A 64 -11.23 2.96 -11.28
CA TRP A 64 -12.28 1.95 -11.33
C TRP A 64 -12.28 1.12 -10.06
N LEU A 65 -13.49 0.70 -9.67
CA LEU A 65 -13.70 -0.30 -8.65
C LEU A 65 -14.28 -1.55 -9.29
N THR A 66 -13.53 -2.65 -9.24
CA THR A 66 -13.99 -3.92 -9.79
C THR A 66 -14.33 -4.89 -8.67
N ARG A 67 -15.43 -5.65 -8.83
CA ARG A 67 -15.85 -6.66 -7.87
C ARG A 67 -15.65 -8.05 -8.46
N ARG A 68 -14.96 -8.92 -7.72
CA ARG A 68 -14.82 -10.36 -8.05
C ARG A 68 -15.31 -11.19 -6.87
N GLY A 69 -16.56 -11.64 -6.96
CA GLY A 69 -17.24 -12.34 -5.86
C GLY A 69 -17.43 -11.41 -4.66
N ALA A 70 -16.80 -11.73 -3.53
CA ALA A 70 -16.83 -10.91 -2.32
C ALA A 70 -15.67 -9.90 -2.23
N ALA A 71 -14.68 -9.98 -3.12
CA ALA A 71 -13.51 -9.12 -3.10
C ALA A 71 -13.70 -7.91 -4.02
N PHE A 72 -13.21 -6.75 -3.56
CA PHE A 72 -13.11 -5.53 -4.34
C PHE A 72 -11.65 -5.25 -4.70
N THR A 73 -11.43 -4.87 -5.95
CA THR A 73 -10.12 -4.47 -6.47
C THR A 73 -10.20 -3.02 -6.90
N HIS A 74 -9.45 -2.18 -6.19
CA HIS A 74 -9.29 -0.77 -6.50
C HIS A 74 -8.23 -0.63 -7.58
N VAL A 75 -8.63 -0.08 -8.73
CA VAL A 75 -7.71 0.34 -9.77
C VAL A 75 -7.46 1.82 -9.59
N SER A 76 -6.28 2.14 -9.10
CA SER A 76 -5.86 3.50 -8.80
C SER A 76 -4.74 3.95 -9.72
N SER A 77 -4.67 5.25 -10.00
CA SER A 77 -3.58 5.90 -10.71
C SER A 77 -2.93 7.01 -9.89
N GLY A 78 -1.76 7.47 -10.35
CA GLY A 78 -1.04 8.59 -9.73
C GLY A 78 0.12 8.18 -8.82
N LEU A 79 0.41 6.87 -8.67
CA LEU A 79 1.52 6.41 -7.84
C LEU A 79 2.86 7.00 -8.31
N VAL A 80 3.14 6.99 -9.63
CA VAL A 80 4.34 7.62 -10.19
C VAL A 80 4.45 9.10 -9.80
N SER A 81 3.35 9.85 -9.84
CA SER A 81 3.35 11.27 -9.46
C SER A 81 3.73 11.45 -8.00
N VAL A 82 3.11 10.67 -7.11
CA VAL A 82 3.40 10.70 -5.67
C VAL A 82 4.86 10.34 -5.40
N LEU A 83 5.40 9.29 -6.05
CA LEU A 83 6.79 8.88 -5.88
C LEU A 83 7.77 9.94 -6.40
N ARG A 84 7.43 10.68 -7.46
CA ARG A 84 8.24 11.79 -7.98
C ARG A 84 8.22 13.02 -7.07
N GLU A 85 7.10 13.30 -6.41
CA GLU A 85 6.96 14.40 -5.45
C GLU A 85 7.73 14.10 -4.16
N VAL A 86 7.45 12.94 -3.54
CA VAL A 86 8.06 12.53 -2.26
C VAL A 86 9.54 12.15 -2.43
N ARG A 87 9.89 11.57 -3.59
CA ARG A 87 11.21 11.03 -3.90
C ARG A 87 11.72 10.06 -2.81
N PRO A 88 10.98 8.99 -2.47
CA PRO A 88 11.31 8.15 -1.33
C PRO A 88 12.65 7.43 -1.50
N ASP A 89 13.34 7.25 -0.37
CA ASP A 89 14.52 6.39 -0.27
C ASP A 89 14.09 4.93 -0.10
N VAL A 90 12.98 4.68 0.60
CA VAL A 90 12.41 3.34 0.82
C VAL A 90 10.95 3.29 0.42
N LEU A 91 10.55 2.23 -0.30
CA LEU A 91 9.16 1.94 -0.63
C LEU A 91 8.71 0.64 0.04
N VAL A 92 7.78 0.75 0.98
CA VAL A 92 7.13 -0.38 1.66
C VAL A 92 5.78 -0.63 1.02
N VAL A 93 5.50 -1.88 0.66
CA VAL A 93 4.30 -2.26 -0.11
C VAL A 93 3.46 -3.26 0.67
N GLY A 94 2.33 -2.79 1.21
CA GLY A 94 1.37 -3.48 2.06
C GLY A 94 0.32 -4.29 1.29
N GLY A 95 0.73 -5.28 0.50
CA GLY A 95 -0.16 -6.08 -0.33
C GLY A 95 0.49 -6.48 -1.67
N TRP A 96 -0.19 -7.25 -2.52
CA TRP A 96 0.46 -7.81 -3.73
C TRP A 96 -0.43 -7.97 -4.97
N ASP A 97 -1.74 -7.88 -4.84
CA ASP A 97 -2.71 -8.38 -5.82
C ASP A 97 -3.50 -7.29 -6.56
N GLN A 98 -2.96 -6.05 -6.55
CA GLN A 98 -3.60 -4.88 -7.18
C GLN A 98 -2.59 -4.18 -8.08
N LEU A 99 -3.09 -3.40 -9.04
CA LEU A 99 -2.26 -2.77 -10.06
C LEU A 99 -1.17 -1.86 -9.47
N ALA A 100 -1.50 -1.06 -8.45
CA ALA A 100 -0.53 -0.22 -7.76
C ALA A 100 0.59 -1.04 -7.08
N HIS A 101 0.33 -2.27 -6.64
CA HIS A 101 1.38 -3.17 -6.13
C HIS A 101 2.36 -3.57 -7.25
N LEU A 102 1.85 -3.96 -8.42
CA LEU A 102 2.68 -4.33 -9.57
C LEU A 102 3.46 -3.13 -10.10
N GLU A 103 2.82 -1.96 -10.16
CA GLU A 103 3.44 -0.68 -10.53
C GLU A 103 4.58 -0.34 -9.58
N SER A 104 4.36 -0.44 -8.27
CA SER A 104 5.40 -0.21 -7.25
C SER A 104 6.60 -1.14 -7.42
N PHE A 105 6.37 -2.43 -7.70
CA PHE A 105 7.44 -3.39 -7.97
C PHE A 105 8.21 -3.07 -9.26
N ALA A 106 7.54 -2.62 -10.32
CA ALA A 106 8.21 -2.19 -11.55
C ALA A 106 9.10 -0.97 -11.30
N LEU A 107 8.63 -0.02 -10.49
CA LEU A 107 9.32 1.23 -10.16
C LEU A 107 10.45 1.06 -9.13
N ARG A 108 10.59 -0.11 -8.49
CA ARG A 108 11.55 -0.36 -7.42
C ARG A 108 13.00 0.01 -7.76
N ARG A 109 13.40 -0.12 -9.03
CA ARG A 109 14.77 0.18 -9.50
C ARG A 109 15.10 1.68 -9.50
N HIS A 110 14.10 2.54 -9.32
CA HIS A 110 14.25 3.98 -9.26
C HIS A 110 14.34 4.50 -7.81
N LEU A 111 14.34 3.62 -6.82
CA LEU A 111 14.51 3.98 -5.42
C LEU A 111 16.01 4.12 -5.10
N ALA A 112 16.34 5.11 -4.28
CA ALA A 112 17.71 5.30 -3.81
C ALA A 112 18.14 4.24 -2.78
N GLY A 113 17.19 3.69 -2.03
CA GLY A 113 17.40 2.67 -1.01
C GLY A 113 16.66 1.38 -1.33
N ALA A 114 15.72 1.00 -0.47
CA ALA A 114 15.15 -0.35 -0.45
C ALA A 114 13.70 -0.41 -0.94
N PHE A 115 13.36 -1.56 -1.53
CA PHE A 115 11.98 -1.97 -1.76
C PHE A 115 11.63 -3.09 -0.78
N ILE A 116 10.62 -2.89 0.05
CA ILE A 116 10.19 -3.84 1.07
C ILE A 116 8.79 -4.31 0.74
N TRP A 117 8.62 -5.60 0.57
CA TRP A 117 7.31 -6.20 0.37
C TRP A 117 6.76 -6.69 1.71
N TRP A 118 5.73 -6.01 2.23
CA TRP A 118 5.08 -6.37 3.48
C TRP A 118 3.71 -7.01 3.21
N VAL A 119 3.65 -8.34 3.25
CA VAL A 119 2.41 -9.09 2.97
C VAL A 119 1.90 -9.79 4.21
N GLU A 120 0.71 -9.41 4.66
CA GLU A 120 0.03 -10.00 5.81
C GLU A 120 -0.92 -11.15 5.41
N GLY A 121 -0.43 -12.02 4.54
CA GLY A 121 -1.18 -13.20 4.10
C GLY A 121 -0.80 -14.44 4.91
N THR A 122 -1.75 -15.35 5.10
CA THR A 122 -1.47 -16.68 5.66
C THR A 122 -1.68 -17.77 4.61
N LEU A 123 -1.25 -19.00 4.88
CA LEU A 123 -1.54 -20.16 4.02
C LEU A 123 -3.05 -20.45 3.91
N ARG A 124 -3.86 -19.95 4.87
CA ARG A 124 -5.32 -20.11 4.90
C ARG A 124 -6.07 -19.00 4.17
N ASP A 125 -5.36 -18.04 3.56
CA ASP A 125 -5.97 -16.93 2.86
C ASP A 125 -6.73 -17.43 1.62
N GLN A 126 -8.06 -17.51 1.71
CA GLN A 126 -8.94 -18.08 0.68
C GLN A 126 -9.29 -17.07 -0.42
N ARG A 127 -8.30 -16.33 -0.95
CA ARG A 127 -8.52 -15.53 -2.14
C ARG A 127 -8.67 -16.48 -3.33
N LYS A 128 -9.83 -16.46 -4.01
CA LYS A 128 -10.09 -17.19 -5.26
C LYS A 128 -9.26 -16.59 -6.39
N ASN A 129 -7.95 -16.79 -6.32
CA ASN A 129 -6.99 -16.28 -7.27
C ASN A 129 -6.81 -17.30 -8.40
N HIS A 130 -6.82 -16.80 -9.64
CA HIS A 130 -6.48 -17.59 -10.81
C HIS A 130 -5.11 -18.26 -10.62
N VAL A 131 -4.91 -19.45 -11.17
CA VAL A 131 -3.67 -20.25 -11.00
C VAL A 131 -2.42 -19.43 -11.36
N ALA A 132 -2.50 -18.60 -12.40
CA ALA A 132 -1.45 -17.66 -12.80
C ALA A 132 -1.10 -16.63 -11.72
N ILE A 133 -2.11 -16.03 -11.06
CA ILE A 133 -1.93 -15.04 -9.99
C ILE A 133 -1.29 -15.72 -8.76
N ARG A 134 -1.65 -16.98 -8.48
CA ARG A 134 -1.04 -17.78 -7.41
C ARG A 134 0.44 -18.09 -7.68
N HIS A 135 0.79 -18.44 -8.93
CA HIS A 135 2.19 -18.66 -9.31
C HIS A 135 3.00 -17.37 -9.22
N LEU A 136 2.44 -16.23 -9.62
CA LEU A 136 3.10 -14.94 -9.49
C LEU A 136 3.37 -14.60 -8.02
N LYS A 137 2.41 -14.83 -7.12
CA LYS A 137 2.61 -14.69 -5.66
C LYS A 137 3.82 -15.48 -5.18
N ARG A 138 3.91 -16.76 -5.56
CA ARG A 138 5.01 -17.64 -5.12
C ARG A 138 6.36 -17.16 -5.61
N ARG A 139 6.44 -16.63 -6.84
CA ARG A 139 7.71 -16.15 -7.42
C ARG A 139 8.15 -14.78 -6.89
N LEU A 140 7.21 -13.90 -6.56
CA LEU A 140 7.52 -12.51 -6.21
C LEU A 140 7.53 -12.24 -4.70
N VAL A 141 6.75 -13.00 -3.91
CA VAL A 141 6.55 -12.74 -2.48
C VAL A 141 7.15 -13.83 -1.59
N VAL A 142 7.27 -15.07 -2.09
CA VAL A 142 7.79 -16.23 -1.33
C VAL A 142 9.22 -16.59 -1.75
N ALA A 143 9.94 -15.67 -2.41
CA ALA A 143 11.33 -15.87 -2.78
C ALA A 143 12.27 -15.61 -1.60
#